data_AF-A0A1C5UDM2-F1
#
_entry.id   AF-A0A1C5UDM2-F1
#
_cell.length_a   1.000
_cell.length_b   1.000
_cell.length_c   1.000
_cell.angle_alpha   90.00
_cell.angle_beta   90.00
_cell.angle_gamma   90.00
#
_symmetry.space_group_name_H-M   'P 1'
#
loop_
_entity.id
_entity.type
_entity.pdbx_description
1 polymer ?
#
loop_
_entity_poly.entity_id
_entity_poly.type
_entity_poly.pdbx_seq_one_letter_code
_entity_poly.pdbx_strand_id
1 'polypeptide(L)'
;MEAKKKYVKPAFRFVTDLGSILECLYEVYGTDGELLLKGEKLSDTVICPFVRMVQKKCSVVDAEILHLMLWKIYMVSARKEAFVADAKKELHPLFDQER
;
A
#
# COMPACT_ATOMS: atom_id res chain seq x y z
N MET A 1 27.65 -1.92 -35.83
CA MET A 1 26.21 -1.73 -35.63
C MET A 1 25.86 -2.33 -34.28
N GLU A 2 25.83 -1.52 -33.22
CA GLU A 2 25.55 -2.02 -31.86
C GLU A 2 24.04 -2.17 -31.69
N ALA A 3 23.59 -3.42 -31.56
CA ALA A 3 22.22 -3.76 -31.26
C ALA A 3 21.88 -3.30 -29.83
N LYS A 4 21.32 -2.10 -29.70
CA LYS A 4 20.67 -1.63 -28.48
C LYS A 4 19.48 -2.56 -28.23
N LYS A 5 19.66 -3.58 -27.38
CA LYS A 5 18.56 -4.40 -26.87
C LYS A 5 17.55 -3.45 -26.22
N LYS A 6 16.42 -3.21 -26.91
CA LYS A 6 15.29 -2.46 -26.34
C LYS A 6 14.87 -3.22 -25.09
N TYR A 7 15.09 -2.62 -23.92
CA TYR A 7 14.51 -3.09 -22.68
C TYR A 7 13.00 -2.92 -22.78
N VAL A 8 12.30 -3.98 -23.19
CA VAL A 8 10.86 -4.07 -23.06
C VAL A 8 10.63 -4.36 -21.59
N LYS A 9 10.27 -3.34 -20.81
CA LYS A 9 9.84 -3.53 -19.42
C LYS A 9 8.76 -4.60 -19.45
N PRO A 10 9.00 -5.81 -18.89
CA PRO A 10 7.95 -6.81 -18.84
C PRO A 10 6.79 -6.15 -18.12
N ALA A 11 5.62 -6.15 -18.77
CA ALA A 11 4.39 -5.76 -18.11
C ALA A 11 4.09 -6.87 -17.10
N PHE A 12 4.84 -6.87 -16.00
CA PHE A 12 4.55 -7.63 -14.81
C PHE A 12 3.28 -6.99 -14.28
N ARG A 13 2.15 -7.51 -14.75
CA ARG A 13 0.84 -7.19 -14.21
C ARG A 13 0.89 -7.81 -12.82
N PHE A 14 1.37 -7.04 -11.84
CA PHE A 14 1.24 -7.38 -10.43
C PHE A 14 -0.27 -7.38 -10.16
N VAL A 15 -0.91 -8.51 -10.47
CA VAL A 15 -2.21 -8.89 -9.93
C VAL A 15 -1.95 -9.35 -8.50
N THR A 16 -1.27 -8.51 -7.72
CA THR A 16 -1.18 -8.72 -6.28
C THR A 16 -2.56 -8.38 -5.75
N ASP A 17 -3.20 -9.37 -5.11
CA ASP A 17 -4.47 -9.16 -4.43
C ASP A 17 -4.32 -8.02 -3.43
N LEU A 18 -5.34 -7.17 -3.31
CA LEU A 18 -5.33 -6.09 -2.34
C LEU A 18 -5.07 -6.62 -0.92
N GLY A 19 -5.61 -7.80 -0.58
CA GLY A 19 -5.34 -8.48 0.68
C GLY A 19 -3.87 -8.76 0.88
N SER A 20 -3.17 -9.33 -0.11
CA SER A 20 -1.73 -9.59 -0.01
C SER A 20 -0.92 -8.30 0.16
N ILE A 21 -1.31 -7.20 -0.49
CA ILE A 21 -0.64 -5.90 -0.31
C ILE A 21 -0.85 -5.39 1.13
N LEU A 22 -2.07 -5.49 1.65
CA LEU A 22 -2.41 -5.07 3.01
C LEU A 22 -1.72 -5.95 4.07
N GLU A 23 -1.61 -7.25 3.84
CA GLU A 23 -0.85 -8.15 4.71
C GLU A 23 0.63 -7.74 4.80
N CYS A 24 1.28 -7.49 3.66
CA CYS A 24 2.65 -6.99 3.65
C CYS A 24 2.76 -5.63 4.36
N LEU A 25 1.79 -4.73 4.12
CA LEU A 25 1.78 -3.42 4.77
C LEU A 25 1.68 -3.53 6.29
N TYR A 26 0.88 -4.47 6.81
CA TYR A 26 0.77 -4.73 8.25
C TYR A 26 2.11 -5.17 8.85
N GLU A 27 2.81 -6.09 8.19
CA GLU A 27 4.11 -6.58 8.65
C GLU A 27 5.15 -5.46 8.66
N VAL A 28 5.17 -4.63 7.61
CA VAL A 28 6.09 -3.49 7.51
C VAL A 28 5.75 -2.37 8.51
N TYR A 29 4.47 -2.14 8.83
CA TYR A 29 4.11 -1.24 9.93
C TYR A 29 4.62 -1.74 11.28
N GLY A 30 4.72 -3.05 11.48
CA GLY A 30 5.32 -3.67 12.67
C GLY A 30 6.83 -3.45 12.78
N THR A 31 7.56 -3.43 11.66
CA THR A 31 9.02 -3.32 11.65
C THR A 31 9.51 -1.88 11.51
N ASP A 32 8.93 -1.13 10.58
CA ASP A 32 9.42 0.18 10.12
C ASP A 32 8.47 1.32 10.51
N GLY A 33 7.29 1.01 11.07
CA GLY A 33 6.35 2.01 11.56
C GLY A 33 6.92 2.89 12.68
N GLU A 34 7.92 2.40 13.42
CA GLU A 34 8.61 3.19 14.44
C GLU A 34 9.40 4.37 13.82
N LEU A 35 9.90 4.24 12.59
CA LEU A 35 10.60 5.32 11.89
C LEU A 35 9.65 6.48 11.60
N LEU A 36 8.40 6.17 11.22
CA LEU A 36 7.36 7.18 11.04
C LEU A 36 7.03 7.90 12.36
N LEU A 37 6.98 7.17 13.47
CA LEU A 37 6.76 7.76 14.79
C LEU A 37 7.92 8.67 15.23
N LYS A 38 9.14 8.36 14.78
CA LYS A 38 10.35 9.18 14.98
C LYS A 38 10.41 10.41 14.07
N GLY A 39 9.43 10.59 13.19
CA GLY A 39 9.32 11.74 12.29
C GLY A 39 10.01 11.56 10.94
N GLU A 40 10.41 10.34 10.58
CA GLU A 40 10.86 10.08 9.21
C GLU A 40 9.71 10.27 8.22
N LYS A 41 10.05 10.77 7.03
CA LYS A 41 9.06 11.00 5.98
C LYS A 41 8.61 9.66 5.43
N LEU A 42 7.31 9.54 5.15
CA LEU A 42 6.74 8.37 4.49
C LEU A 42 7.53 7.99 3.24
N SER A 43 7.92 8.96 2.42
CA SER A 43 8.68 8.78 1.17
C SER A 43 9.99 8.00 1.34
N ASP A 44 10.59 8.08 2.52
CA ASP A 44 11.93 7.56 2.80
C ASP A 44 11.84 6.15 3.41
N THR A 45 10.63 5.72 3.77
CA THR A 45 10.35 4.40 4.35
C THR A 45 9.92 3.38 3.29
N VAL A 46 10.17 2.11 3.59
CA VAL A 46 9.66 0.97 2.81
C VAL A 46 8.14 0.83 2.83
N ILE A 47 7.43 1.61 3.66
CA ILE A 47 5.96 1.66 3.72
C ILE A 47 5.37 2.35 2.48
N CYS A 48 6.03 3.42 2.01
CA CYS A 48 5.59 4.20 0.84
C CYS A 48 5.28 3.37 -0.41
N PRO A 49 6.14 2.44 -0.88
CA PRO A 49 5.83 1.64 -2.06
C PRO A 49 4.55 0.80 -1.89
N PHE A 50 4.28 0.24 -0.71
CA PHE A 50 3.05 -0.53 -0.45
C PHE A 50 1.82 0.36 -0.43
N VAL A 51 1.89 1.53 0.23
CA VAL A 51 0.81 2.51 0.22
C VAL A 51 0.51 2.96 -1.21
N ARG A 52 1.53 3.22 -2.03
CA ARG A 52 1.36 3.54 -3.46
C ARG A 52 0.78 2.37 -4.27
N MET A 53 1.05 1.12 -3.89
CA MET A 53 0.43 -0.04 -4.53
C MET A 53 -1.07 -0.12 -4.24
N VAL A 54 -1.48 0.19 -3.00
CA VAL A 54 -2.90 0.31 -2.63
C VAL A 54 -3.53 1.51 -3.35
N GLN A 55 -2.85 2.66 -3.37
CA GLN A 55 -3.30 3.88 -4.05
C GLN A 55 -3.58 3.67 -5.53
N LYS A 56 -2.73 2.91 -6.23
CA LYS A 56 -2.95 2.57 -7.65
C LYS A 56 -4.24 1.79 -7.90
N LYS A 57 -4.79 1.16 -6.85
CA LYS A 57 -6.04 0.43 -6.90
C LYS A 57 -7.21 1.33 -6.47
N CYS A 58 -6.99 2.27 -5.55
CA CYS A 58 -7.95 3.29 -5.10
C CYS A 58 -7.68 4.62 -5.84
N SER A 59 -8.22 4.79 -7.05
CA SER A 59 -7.85 5.84 -8.01
C SER A 59 -7.97 7.31 -7.53
N VAL A 60 -8.52 7.58 -6.35
CA VAL A 60 -8.99 8.90 -5.93
C VAL A 60 -8.24 9.47 -4.71
N VAL A 61 -7.51 8.66 -3.93
CA VAL A 61 -6.95 9.09 -2.63
C VAL A 61 -5.46 9.38 -2.72
N ASP A 62 -5.01 10.45 -2.06
CA ASP A 62 -3.58 10.75 -1.94
C ASP A 62 -2.85 9.70 -1.07
N ALA A 63 -1.58 9.42 -1.36
CA ALA A 63 -0.80 8.41 -0.65
C ALA A 63 -0.67 8.73 0.85
N GLU A 64 -0.54 10.00 1.24
CA GLU A 64 -0.44 10.39 2.64
C GLU A 64 -1.77 10.19 3.37
N ILE A 65 -2.89 10.54 2.73
CA ILE A 65 -4.23 10.33 3.29
C ILE A 65 -4.49 8.83 3.46
N LEU A 66 -4.17 8.05 2.44
CA LEU A 66 -4.30 6.60 2.45
C LEU A 66 -3.45 5.96 3.55
N HIS A 67 -2.21 6.43 3.71
CA HIS A 67 -1.34 6.02 4.81
C HIS A 67 -1.99 6.32 6.17
N LEU A 68 -2.49 7.54 6.40
CA LEU A 68 -3.10 7.92 7.67
C LEU A 68 -4.33 7.07 8.01
N MET A 69 -5.18 6.77 7.02
CA MET A 69 -6.34 5.89 7.19
C MET A 69 -5.90 4.48 7.60
N LEU A 70 -4.97 3.89 6.84
CA LEU A 70 -4.44 2.55 7.10
C LEU A 70 -3.68 2.51 8.44
N TRP A 71 -2.93 3.54 8.79
CA TRP A 71 -2.21 3.63 10.05
C TRP A 71 -3.16 3.63 11.25
N LYS A 72 -4.27 4.38 11.19
CA LYS A 72 -5.30 4.36 12.24
C LYS A 72 -5.89 2.97 12.43
N ILE A 73 -6.20 2.28 11.33
CA ILE A 73 -6.71 0.91 11.37
C ILE A 73 -5.66 -0.02 11.99
N TYR A 74 -4.39 0.12 11.60
CA TYR A 74 -3.28 -0.64 12.18
C TYR A 74 -3.18 -0.44 13.71
N MET A 75 -3.29 0.80 14.20
CA MET A 75 -3.18 1.09 15.64
C MET A 75 -4.30 0.44 16.48
N VAL A 76 -5.48 0.22 15.91
CA VAL A 76 -6.61 -0.44 16.60
C VAL A 76 -6.68 -1.95 16.31
N SER A 77 -5.96 -2.42 15.30
CA SER A 77 -5.99 -3.82 14.86
C SER A 77 -5.01 -4.68 15.64
N ALA A 78 -5.53 -5.59 16.46
CA ALA A 78 -4.70 -6.54 17.21
C ALA A 78 -4.12 -7.68 16.36
N ARG A 79 -4.68 -7.96 15.18
CA ARG A 79 -4.27 -9.06 14.31
C ARG A 79 -4.27 -8.66 12.84
N LYS A 80 -3.42 -9.32 12.05
CA LYS A 80 -3.30 -9.10 10.60
C LYS A 80 -4.63 -9.28 9.86
N GLU A 81 -5.40 -10.32 10.20
CA GLU A 81 -6.68 -10.58 9.52
C GLU A 81 -7.71 -9.49 9.79
N ALA A 82 -7.74 -8.95 11.00
CA ALA A 82 -8.61 -7.83 11.37
C ALA A 82 -8.22 -6.56 10.60
N PHE A 83 -6.93 -6.25 10.56
CA PHE A 83 -6.41 -5.13 9.78
C PHE A 83 -6.82 -5.22 8.30
N VAL A 84 -6.63 -6.39 7.68
CA VAL A 84 -6.97 -6.59 6.26
C VAL A 84 -8.47 -6.45 6.03
N ALA A 85 -9.31 -7.00 6.91
CA ALA A 85 -10.76 -6.91 6.78
C ALA A 85 -11.26 -5.47 6.91
N ASP A 86 -10.79 -4.75 7.93
CA ASP A 86 -11.19 -3.37 8.20
C ASP A 86 -10.65 -2.42 7.12
N ALA A 87 -9.41 -2.60 6.69
CA ALA A 87 -8.85 -1.85 5.57
C ALA A 87 -9.62 -2.12 4.27
N LYS A 88 -9.98 -3.37 3.97
CA LYS A 88 -10.80 -3.69 2.79
C LYS A 88 -12.17 -3.01 2.85
N LYS A 89 -12.80 -2.97 4.04
CA LYS A 89 -14.09 -2.30 4.24
C LYS A 89 -14.00 -0.79 4.05
N GLU A 90 -12.96 -0.16 4.59
CA GLU A 90 -12.72 1.28 4.47
C GLU A 90 -12.35 1.68 3.03
N LEU A 91 -11.61 0.83 2.33
CA LEU A 91 -11.22 1.06 0.95
C LEU A 91 -12.32 0.66 -0.06
N HIS A 92 -13.29 -0.16 0.33
CA HIS A 92 -14.41 -0.61 -0.52
C HIS A 92 -15.11 0.55 -1.28
N PRO A 93 -15.55 1.64 -0.63
CA PRO A 93 -16.17 2.77 -1.34
C PRO A 93 -15.23 3.49 -2.30
N LEU A 94 -13.91 3.33 -2.14
CA LEU A 94 -12.90 3.94 -3.01
C LEU A 94 -12.60 3.11 -4.26
N PHE A 95 -13.06 1.86 -4.32
CA PHE A 95 -12.96 0.99 -5.50
C PHE A 95 -14.17 1.09 -6.43
N ASP A 96 -15.33 1.52 -5.93
CA ASP A 96 -16.60 1.49 -6.67
C ASP A 96 -16.77 2.62 -7.69
N GLN A 97 -15.77 3.48 -7.91
CA GLN A 97 -15.88 4.60 -8.86
C GLN A 97 -15.51 4.24 -10.33
N GLU A 98 -15.15 2.99 -10.62
CA GLU A 98 -14.97 2.50 -12.00
C GLU A 98 -15.96 1.38 -12.37
N ARG A 99 -17.26 1.69 -12.36
CA ARG A 99 -18.24 0.90 -13.11
C ARG A 99 -19.11 1.79 -13.99
#